data_AF-A0A3S2BF57-F1
#
_entry.id   AF-A0A3S2BF57-F1
#
_cell.length_a   1.000
_cell.length_b   1.000
_cell.length_c   1.000
_cell.angle_alpha   90.00
_cell.angle_beta   90.00
_cell.angle_gamma   90.00
#
_symmetry.space_group_name_H-M   'P 1'
#
loop_
_entity.id
_entity.type
_entity.pdbx_description
1 polymer ?
#
loop_
_entity_poly.entity_id
_entity_poly.type
_entity_poly.pdbx_seq_one_letter_code
_entity_poly.pdbx_strand_id
1 'polypeptide(L)'
;GWADVRTEIDYRHETKAGALITIRSHVVKIGRTSITFEQVMLGSLDGIVRASSRTTSVRFDLAARASVALDEPMRDRSSAFLIE
;
A
#
# COMPACT_ATOMS: atom_id res chain seq x y z
N GLY A 1 0.59 16.18 0.02
CA GLY A 1 -0.27 15.00 -0.12
C GLY A 1 0.55 13.77 -0.43
N TRP A 2 -0.10 12.74 -0.95
CA TRP A 2 0.51 11.53 -1.50
C TRP A 2 0.05 11.38 -2.95
N ALA A 3 0.90 10.78 -3.77
CA ALA A 3 0.58 10.47 -5.15
C ALA A 3 1.02 9.03 -5.44
N ASP A 4 0.07 8.17 -5.75
CA ASP A 4 0.37 6.81 -6.18
C ASP A 4 0.90 6.87 -7.61
N VAL A 5 2.16 6.48 -7.79
CA VAL A 5 2.85 6.58 -9.09
C VAL A 5 2.86 5.24 -9.84
N ARG A 6 2.60 4.14 -9.13
CA ARG A 6 2.41 2.81 -9.70
C ARG A 6 1.58 1.96 -8.75
N THR A 7 0.57 1.30 -9.29
CA THR A 7 -0.23 0.29 -8.59
C THR A 7 -0.41 -0.89 -9.52
N GLU A 8 -0.09 -2.07 -9.02
CA GLU A 8 -0.28 -3.35 -9.72
C GLU A 8 -1.20 -4.21 -8.87
N ILE A 9 -2.24 -4.77 -9.46
CA ILE A 9 -3.23 -5.58 -8.76
C ILE A 9 -3.42 -6.88 -9.52
N ASP A 10 -3.23 -8.00 -8.83
CA ASP A 10 -3.57 -9.32 -9.31
C ASP A 10 -4.89 -9.76 -8.69
N TYR A 11 -5.92 -9.91 -9.53
CA TYR A 11 -7.20 -10.49 -9.13
C TYR A 11 -7.14 -12.02 -9.27
N ARG A 12 -7.31 -12.75 -8.17
CA ARG A 12 -7.17 -14.21 -8.13
C ARG A 12 -8.51 -14.93 -8.04
N HIS A 13 -9.47 -14.37 -7.30
CA HIS A 13 -10.80 -14.94 -7.13
C HIS A 13 -11.86 -13.84 -7.06
N GLU A 14 -13.02 -14.10 -7.64
CA GLU A 14 -14.18 -13.21 -7.57
C GLU A 14 -14.68 -13.02 -6.13
N THR A 15 -15.23 -11.83 -5.87
CA THR A 15 -15.85 -11.44 -4.59
C THR A 15 -17.29 -11.01 -4.84
N LYS A 16 -18.24 -11.63 -4.13
CA LYS A 16 -19.66 -11.27 -4.25
C LYS A 16 -19.96 -9.95 -3.53
N ALA A 17 -20.97 -9.22 -4.00
CA ALA A 17 -21.47 -8.04 -3.31
C ALA A 17 -21.91 -8.40 -1.88
N GLY A 18 -21.54 -7.56 -0.91
CA GLY A 18 -21.82 -7.80 0.51
C GLY A 18 -20.90 -8.81 1.20
N ALA A 19 -19.91 -9.39 0.50
CA ALA A 19 -18.94 -10.26 1.13
C ALA A 19 -18.03 -9.49 2.11
N LEU A 20 -17.82 -10.06 3.29
CA LEU A 20 -16.89 -9.52 4.26
C LEU A 20 -15.44 -9.84 3.86
N ILE A 21 -14.61 -8.80 3.74
CA ILE A 21 -13.20 -8.91 3.36
C ILE A 21 -12.29 -8.32 4.43
N THR A 22 -11.08 -8.86 4.53
CA THR A 22 -9.99 -8.32 5.34
C THR A 22 -8.84 -7.96 4.41
N ILE A 23 -8.39 -6.72 4.46
CA ILE A 23 -7.19 -6.28 3.73
C ILE A 23 -6.06 -6.14 4.73
N ARG A 24 -4.98 -6.90 4.53
CA ARG A 24 -3.76 -6.78 5.31
C ARG A 24 -2.72 -6.04 4.49
N SER A 25 -2.11 -5.02 5.08
CA SER A 25 -1.11 -4.19 4.40
C SER A 25 0.20 -4.23 5.16
N HIS A 26 1.32 -4.22 4.45
CA HIS A 26 2.65 -4.06 5.01
C HIS A 26 3.54 -3.27 4.06
N VAL A 27 4.57 -2.62 4.60
CA VAL A 27 5.57 -1.90 3.81
C VAL A 27 6.61 -2.89 3.31
N VAL A 28 7.03 -2.77 2.06
CA VAL A 28 8.09 -3.59 1.45
C VAL A 28 9.30 -2.76 1.03
N LYS A 29 9.16 -1.44 0.94
CA LYS A 29 10.28 -0.53 0.64
C LYS A 29 10.02 0.88 1.13
N ILE A 30 11.04 1.50 1.73
CA ILE A 30 11.04 2.92 2.10
C ILE A 30 12.12 3.64 1.29
N GLY A 31 11.70 4.45 0.32
CA GLY A 31 12.59 5.27 -0.52
C GLY A 31 12.91 6.63 0.11
N ARG A 32 13.53 7.54 -0.66
CA ARG A 32 13.81 8.91 -0.20
C ARG A 32 12.53 9.73 -0.03
N THR A 33 11.66 9.64 -1.03
CA THR A 33 10.42 10.43 -1.18
C THR A 33 9.19 9.52 -1.31
N SER A 34 9.36 8.20 -1.22
CA SER A 34 8.32 7.23 -1.55
C SER A 34 8.27 6.05 -0.57
N ILE A 35 7.12 5.40 -0.53
CA ILE A 35 6.88 4.14 0.17
C ILE A 35 6.27 3.16 -0.82
N THR A 36 6.78 1.93 -0.86
CA THR A 36 6.12 0.81 -1.53
C THR A 36 5.52 -0.10 -0.48
N PHE A 37 4.25 -0.41 -0.63
CA PHE A 37 3.52 -1.31 0.26
C PHE A 37 2.76 -2.36 -0.54
N GLU A 38 2.55 -3.50 0.10
CA GLU A 38 1.74 -4.58 -0.43
C GLU A 38 0.46 -4.73 0.38
N GLN A 39 -0.59 -5.16 -0.31
CA GLN A 39 -1.88 -5.44 0.28
C GLN A 39 -2.37 -6.80 -0.19
N VAL A 40 -2.85 -7.62 0.75
CA VAL A 40 -3.51 -8.88 0.44
C VAL A 40 -4.95 -8.77 0.92
N MET A 41 -5.88 -8.90 -0.03
CA MET A 41 -7.32 -8.95 0.22
C MET A 41 -7.73 -10.41 0.40
N LEU A 42 -8.33 -10.73 1.54
CA LEU A 42 -8.80 -12.06 1.92
C LEU A 42 -10.31 -12.01 2.14
N GLY A 43 -11.03 -13.09 1.83
CA GLY A 43 -12.36 -13.30 2.39
C GLY A 43 -12.23 -13.49 3.91
N SER A 44 -12.91 -12.67 4.71
CA SER A 44 -12.75 -12.72 6.18
C SER A 44 -13.26 -14.02 6.79
N LEU A 45 -14.19 -14.70 6.13
CA LEU A 45 -14.82 -15.92 6.62
C LEU A 45 -14.11 -17.19 6.14
N ASP A 46 -13.51 -17.17 4.96
CA ASP A 46 -12.89 -18.36 4.34
C ASP A 46 -11.36 -18.26 4.18
N GLY A 47 -10.78 -17.09 4.43
CA GLY A 47 -9.34 -16.85 4.30
C GLY A 47 -8.82 -16.90 2.86
N ILE A 48 -9.69 -16.98 1.84
CA ILE A 48 -9.27 -17.11 0.45
C ILE A 48 -8.73 -15.76 -0.04
N VAL A 49 -7.53 -15.75 -0.61
CA VAL A 49 -6.94 -14.56 -1.23
C VAL A 49 -7.75 -14.19 -2.47
N ARG A 50 -8.40 -13.03 -2.44
CA ARG A 50 -9.19 -12.50 -3.56
C ARG A 50 -8.35 -11.67 -4.51
N ALA A 51 -7.48 -10.83 -3.95
CA ALA A 51 -6.55 -10.02 -4.71
C ALA A 51 -5.27 -9.73 -3.91
N SER A 52 -4.17 -9.50 -4.62
CA SER A 52 -2.96 -8.90 -4.09
C SER A 52 -2.65 -7.61 -4.84
N SER A 53 -2.14 -6.61 -4.14
CA SER A 53 -1.76 -5.32 -4.73
C SER A 53 -0.37 -4.92 -4.25
N ARG A 54 0.43 -4.32 -5.13
CA ARG A 54 1.67 -3.63 -4.79
C ARG A 54 1.57 -2.19 -5.29
N THR A 55 1.70 -1.24 -4.38
CA THR A 55 1.57 0.19 -4.67
C THR A 55 2.82 0.94 -4.24
N THR A 56 3.33 1.81 -5.11
CA THR A 56 4.35 2.80 -4.75
C THR A 56 3.73 4.19 -4.73
N SER A 57 3.78 4.83 -3.57
CA SER A 57 3.27 6.19 -3.35
C SER A 57 4.40 7.14 -3.02
N VAL A 58 4.35 8.35 -3.58
CA VAL A 58 5.33 9.42 -3.40
C VAL A 58 4.73 10.51 -2.53
N ARG A 59 5.49 10.98 -1.53
CA ARG A 59 5.16 12.18 -0.77
C ARG A 59 5.30 13.38 -1.71
N PHE A 60 4.20 14.09 -1.93
CA PHE A 60 4.10 15.06 -3.01
C PHE A 60 3.56 16.40 -2.52
N ASP A 61 4.25 17.48 -2.85
CA ASP A 61 3.78 18.85 -2.67
C ASP A 61 2.86 19.22 -3.83
N LEU A 62 1.60 19.53 -3.54
CA LEU A 62 0.60 19.86 -4.56
C LEU A 62 0.80 21.26 -5.14
N ALA A 63 1.33 22.20 -4.35
CA ALA A 63 1.57 23.57 -4.78
C ALA A 63 2.84 23.63 -5.64
N ALA A 64 3.94 23.06 -5.16
CA ALA A 64 5.20 23.02 -5.92
C ALA A 64 5.19 21.97 -7.03
N ARG A 65 4.18 21.09 -7.07
CA ARG A 65 4.05 19.98 -8.03
C ARG A 65 5.29 19.08 -8.08
N ALA A 66 5.90 18.83 -6.92
CA ALA A 66 7.16 18.10 -6.80
C ALA A 66 7.13 17.07 -5.67
N SER A 67 7.96 16.03 -5.80
CA SER A 67 8.17 15.07 -4.71
C SER A 67 8.96 15.71 -3.56
N VAL A 68 8.58 15.39 -2.33
CA VAL A 68 9.25 15.87 -1.11
C VAL A 68 9.80 14.69 -0.33
N ALA A 69 10.92 14.87 0.34
CA ALA A 69 11.51 13.85 1.18
C ALA A 69 10.53 13.41 2.29
N LEU A 70 10.59 12.13 2.64
CA LEU A 70 9.96 11.63 3.86
C LEU A 70 10.72 12.17 5.06
N ASP A 71 10.00 12.83 5.97
CA ASP A 71 10.56 13.23 7.27
C ASP A 71 10.84 12.01 8.15
N GLU A 72 11.66 12.21 9.18
CA GLU A 72 12.07 11.15 10.10
C GLU A 72 10.87 10.48 10.80
N PRO A 73 9.87 11.22 11.32
CA PRO A 73 8.68 10.59 11.88
C PRO A 73 7.90 9.71 10.88
N MET A 74 7.80 10.08 9.60
CA MET A 74 7.18 9.24 8.58
C MET A 74 8.00 7.98 8.32
N ARG A 75 9.32 8.10 8.27
CA ARG A 75 10.20 6.94 8.10
C ARG A 75 10.03 5.97 9.25
N ASP A 76 10.09 6.44 10.49
CA ASP A 76 9.98 5.61 11.69
C ASP A 76 8.66 4.86 11.74
N ARG A 77 7.54 5.56 11.49
CA ARG A 77 6.22 4.91 11.41
C ARG A 77 6.14 3.87 10.29
N SER A 78 6.79 4.13 9.15
CA SER A 78 6.77 3.19 8.02
C SER A 78 7.61 1.96 8.31
N SER A 79 8.74 2.13 8.99
CA SER A 79 9.64 1.06 9.40
C SER A 79 8.96 0.07 10.35
N ALA A 80 8.01 0.53 11.19
CA ALA A 80 7.23 -0.35 12.08
C ALA A 80 6.35 -1.37 11.32
N PHE A 81 6.11 -1.16 10.02
CA PHE A 81 5.33 -2.06 9.17
C PHE A 81 6.18 -2.67 8.05
N LEU A 82 7.50 -2.47 8.06
CA LEU A 82 8.41 -3.02 7.06
C LEU A 82 8.58 -4.54 7.30
N ILE A 83 8.34 -5.33 6.26
CA ILE A 83 8.62 -6.77 6.25
C ILE A 83 9.63 -7.03 5.14
N GLU A 84 10.68 -7.79 5.46
CA GLU A 84 11.78 -8.15 4.57
C GLU A 84 11.46 -9.40 3.74
#